data_AF-A0A0D7BI90-F1
#
_entry.id   AF-A0A0D7BI90-F1
#
_cell.length_a   1.000
_cell.length_b   1.000
_cell.length_c   1.000
_cell.angle_alpha   90.00
_cell.angle_beta   90.00
_cell.angle_gamma   90.00
#
_symmetry.space_group_name_H-M   'P 1'
#
loop_
_entity.id
_entity.type
_entity.pdbx_description
1 polymer ?
#
loop_
_entity_poly.entity_id
_entity_poly.type
_entity_poly.pdbx_seq_one_letter_code
_entity_poly.pdbx_strand_id
1 'polypeptide(L)'
;MVQLTFTFVPTILAALVTAKPLQRREWPSGDVTCGSNTYTLDEVKAAVDAGYAQVDDPIGDNSYPHTFNNYEGLDMYCSGESDYNEWPILSSGDYDGGSPGADRVVFSDNGVYCAVITHTGASGNNFVSCEGD
;
A
#
# COMPACT_ATOMS: atom_id res chain seq x y z
N MET A 1 57.52 25.06 47.45
CA MET A 1 56.34 25.55 46.69
C MET A 1 56.07 24.50 45.63
N VAL A 2 55.13 23.58 45.87
CA VAL A 2 54.80 22.49 44.92
C VAL A 2 53.43 22.84 44.36
N GLN A 3 53.38 23.17 43.07
CA GLN A 3 52.17 23.60 42.38
C GLN A 3 51.47 22.36 41.82
N LEU A 4 50.33 21.99 42.41
CA LEU A 4 49.50 20.87 41.99
C LEU A 4 48.60 21.35 40.84
N THR A 5 48.87 20.89 39.62
CA THR A 5 48.01 21.19 38.47
C THR A 5 46.93 20.10 38.35
N PHE A 6 45.67 20.51 38.55
CA PHE A 6 44.51 19.65 38.31
C PHE A 6 44.08 19.78 36.84
N THR A 7 44.20 18.70 36.08
CA THR A 7 43.66 18.59 34.72
C THR A 7 42.18 18.21 34.79
N PHE A 8 41.30 19.14 34.40
CA PHE A 8 39.87 18.87 34.22
C PHE A 8 39.66 18.14 32.88
N VAL A 9 39.11 16.92 32.93
CA VAL A 9 38.67 16.17 31.75
C VAL A 9 37.18 16.45 31.54
N PRO A 10 36.75 17.05 30.41
CA PRO A 10 35.34 17.28 30.15
C PRO A 10 34.68 15.97 29.69
N THR A 11 33.73 15.47 30.47
CA THR A 11 32.88 14.33 30.10
C THR A 11 31.83 14.81 29.08
N ILE A 12 32.01 14.44 27.81
CA ILE A 12 31.03 14.70 26.76
C ILE A 12 29.87 13.72 26.92
N LEU A 13 28.70 14.22 27.30
CA LEU A 13 27.46 13.45 27.35
C LEU A 13 26.86 13.39 25.93
N ALA A 14 27.04 12.28 25.23
CA ALA A 14 26.39 12.06 23.93
C ALA A 14 24.90 11.74 24.15
N ALA A 15 24.01 12.63 23.70
CA ALA A 15 22.58 12.36 23.66
C ALA A 15 22.28 11.40 22.48
N LEU A 16 21.78 10.20 22.79
CA LEU A 16 21.31 9.25 21.79
C LEU A 16 19.95 9.72 21.26
N VAL A 17 19.95 10.31 20.06
CA VAL A 17 18.71 10.60 19.32
C VAL A 17 18.20 9.27 18.76
N THR A 18 17.08 8.78 19.30
CA THR A 18 16.41 7.60 18.77
C THR A 18 15.50 8.04 17.61
N ALA A 19 15.95 7.81 16.37
CA ALA A 19 15.07 7.93 15.21
C ALA A 19 14.08 6.75 15.25
N LYS A 20 12.79 7.04 15.40
CA LYS A 20 11.77 6.02 15.17
C LYS A 20 11.72 5.77 13.66
N PRO A 21 11.86 4.52 13.18
CA PRO A 21 11.56 4.25 11.79
C PRO A 21 10.11 4.68 11.56
N LEU A 22 9.85 5.49 10.53
CA LEU A 22 8.52 5.59 9.98
C LEU A 22 8.18 4.16 9.56
N GLN A 23 7.31 3.47 10.31
CA GLN A 23 6.76 2.24 9.80
C GLN A 23 6.00 2.64 8.55
N ARG A 24 6.56 2.29 7.40
CA ARG A 24 5.80 2.16 6.16
C ARG A 24 4.59 1.32 6.53
N ARG A 25 3.41 1.93 6.46
CA ARG A 25 2.18 1.20 6.69
C ARG A 25 2.02 0.30 5.47
N GLU A 26 2.34 -0.97 5.59
CA GLU A 26 2.22 -1.93 4.47
C GLU A 26 0.78 -2.40 4.25
N TRP A 27 -0.15 -2.12 5.16
CA TRP A 27 -1.54 -2.57 5.08
C TRP A 27 -2.50 -1.61 5.81
N PRO A 28 -3.78 -1.54 5.44
CA PRO A 28 -4.81 -0.84 6.20
C PRO A 28 -4.87 -1.33 7.66
N SER A 29 -5.18 -0.47 8.63
CA SER A 29 -5.32 -0.90 10.04
C SER A 29 -6.62 -1.63 10.36
N GLY A 30 -7.53 -1.70 9.39
CA GLY A 30 -8.86 -2.26 9.56
C GLY A 30 -9.55 -2.34 8.20
N ASP A 31 -10.87 -2.34 8.24
CA ASP A 31 -11.68 -2.45 7.04
C ASP A 31 -11.57 -1.19 6.17
N VAL A 32 -11.63 -1.40 4.86
CA VAL A 32 -11.57 -0.36 3.84
C VAL A 32 -12.91 -0.29 3.13
N THR A 33 -13.43 0.92 2.92
CA THR A 33 -14.74 1.15 2.29
C THR A 33 -14.60 1.86 0.95
N CYS A 34 -14.99 1.16 -0.11
CA CYS A 34 -15.01 1.64 -1.49
C CYS A 34 -16.45 1.95 -1.89
N GLY A 35 -16.84 3.23 -1.85
CA GLY A 35 -18.24 3.61 -2.08
C GLY A 35 -19.16 3.03 -1.00
N SER A 36 -19.91 1.99 -1.34
CA SER A 36 -20.78 1.26 -0.41
C SER A 36 -20.28 -0.16 -0.06
N ASN A 37 -19.18 -0.61 -0.68
CA ASN A 37 -18.59 -1.91 -0.39
C ASN A 37 -17.57 -1.75 0.73
N THR A 38 -17.61 -2.63 1.72
CA THR A 38 -16.62 -2.67 2.81
C THR A 38 -15.89 -4.00 2.72
N TYR A 39 -14.56 -3.92 2.69
CA TYR A 39 -13.65 -5.07 2.63
C TYR A 39 -12.86 -5.14 3.92
N THR A 40 -12.81 -6.32 4.50
CA THR A 40 -11.94 -6.62 5.63
C THR A 40 -10.48 -6.63 5.19
N LEU A 41 -9.56 -6.43 6.15
CA LEU A 41 -8.13 -6.52 5.87
C LEU A 41 -7.72 -7.86 5.26
N ASP A 42 -8.36 -8.95 5.66
CA ASP A 42 -8.05 -10.29 5.14
C ASP A 42 -8.51 -10.45 3.68
N GLU A 43 -9.63 -9.84 3.28
CA GLU A 43 -10.07 -9.80 1.88
C GLU A 43 -9.12 -8.95 1.02
N VAL A 44 -8.62 -7.83 1.55
CA VAL A 44 -7.62 -7.00 0.86
C VAL A 44 -6.33 -7.78 0.63
N LYS A 45 -5.84 -8.50 1.64
CA LYS A 45 -4.64 -9.36 1.50
C LYS A 45 -4.86 -10.48 0.51
N ALA A 46 -6.00 -11.18 0.60
CA ALA A 46 -6.34 -12.26 -0.32
C ALA A 46 -6.41 -11.78 -1.76
N ALA A 47 -6.98 -10.60 -2.01
CA ALA A 47 -7.04 -10.00 -3.34
C ALA A 47 -5.64 -9.64 -3.88
N VAL A 48 -4.74 -9.09 -3.04
CA VAL A 48 -3.34 -8.83 -3.45
C VAL A 48 -2.61 -10.13 -3.77
N ASP A 49 -2.71 -11.14 -2.92
CA ASP A 49 -2.07 -12.44 -3.13
C ASP A 49 -2.59 -13.11 -4.41
N ALA A 50 -3.90 -13.04 -4.66
CA ALA A 50 -4.53 -13.57 -5.86
C ALA A 50 -4.08 -12.82 -7.12
N GLY A 51 -4.03 -11.49 -7.08
CA GLY A 51 -3.54 -10.69 -8.19
C GLY A 51 -2.07 -10.96 -8.50
N TYR A 52 -1.22 -11.02 -7.46
CA TYR A 52 0.19 -11.32 -7.61
C TYR A 52 0.45 -12.74 -8.16
N ALA A 53 -0.39 -13.71 -7.81
CA ALA A 53 -0.27 -15.06 -8.37
C ALA A 53 -0.53 -15.12 -9.89
N GLN A 54 -1.16 -14.08 -10.47
CA GLN A 54 -1.61 -14.04 -11.86
C GLN A 54 -0.77 -13.08 -12.73
N VAL A 55 0.31 -12.48 -12.21
CA VAL A 55 1.10 -11.50 -13.00
C VAL A 55 1.70 -12.14 -14.26
N ASP A 56 2.07 -13.42 -14.19
CA ASP A 56 2.64 -14.18 -15.32
C ASP A 56 1.57 -14.83 -16.24
N ASP A 57 0.32 -14.97 -15.78
CA ASP A 57 -0.79 -15.56 -16.54
C ASP A 57 -2.11 -14.77 -16.33
N PRO A 58 -2.23 -13.54 -16.87
CA PRO A 58 -3.38 -12.70 -16.62
C PRO A 58 -4.71 -13.27 -17.17
N ILE A 59 -5.80 -13.07 -16.42
CA ILE A 59 -7.11 -13.66 -16.69
C ILE A 59 -8.22 -12.64 -17.02
N GLY A 60 -9.27 -13.14 -17.67
CA GLY A 60 -10.46 -12.35 -18.05
C GLY A 60 -10.26 -11.49 -19.30
N ASP A 61 -11.34 -10.88 -19.76
CA ASP A 61 -11.35 -10.13 -21.05
C ASP A 61 -10.42 -8.90 -21.05
N ASN A 62 -10.10 -8.37 -19.86
CA ASN A 62 -9.20 -7.23 -19.69
C ASN A 62 -7.79 -7.64 -19.21
N SER A 63 -7.47 -8.94 -19.15
CA SER A 63 -6.16 -9.45 -18.74
C SER A 63 -5.69 -8.89 -17.39
N TYR A 64 -6.46 -9.14 -16.33
CA TYR A 64 -6.04 -8.79 -14.98
C TYR A 64 -5.01 -9.78 -14.44
N PRO A 65 -4.03 -9.35 -13.62
CA PRO A 65 -3.78 -7.96 -13.23
C PRO A 65 -3.23 -7.14 -14.41
N HIS A 66 -3.47 -5.84 -14.40
CA HIS A 66 -2.86 -4.92 -15.37
C HIS A 66 -2.05 -3.84 -14.68
N THR A 67 -1.10 -3.26 -15.42
CA THR A 67 -0.31 -2.13 -14.94
C THR A 67 -1.23 -0.99 -14.53
N PHE A 68 -1.05 -0.52 -13.29
CA PHE A 68 -1.70 0.65 -12.74
C PHE A 68 -0.75 1.85 -12.85
N ASN A 69 -1.21 2.90 -13.52
CA ASN A 69 -0.48 4.15 -13.61
C ASN A 69 -1.22 5.19 -12.77
N ASN A 70 -0.61 5.65 -11.67
CA ASN A 70 -1.22 6.60 -10.73
C ASN A 70 -1.29 8.03 -11.30
N TYR A 71 -2.07 8.25 -12.36
CA TYR A 71 -2.24 9.54 -13.01
C TYR A 71 -3.06 10.53 -12.18
N GLU A 72 -3.90 10.01 -11.28
CA GLU A 72 -4.73 10.78 -10.35
C GLU A 72 -3.93 11.33 -9.16
N GLY A 73 -2.73 10.79 -8.89
CA GLY A 73 -1.90 11.20 -7.76
C GLY A 73 -2.45 10.74 -6.40
N LEU A 74 -3.03 9.54 -6.36
CA LEU A 74 -3.52 8.89 -5.15
C LEU A 74 -2.35 8.55 -4.21
N ASP A 75 -2.64 8.49 -2.91
CA ASP A 75 -1.66 8.06 -1.91
C ASP A 75 -1.34 6.56 -2.11
N MET A 76 -0.06 6.23 -2.26
CA MET A 76 0.43 4.85 -2.36
C MET A 76 1.29 4.52 -1.14
N TYR A 77 0.91 3.48 -0.39
CA TYR A 77 1.52 3.13 0.89
C TYR A 77 2.74 2.19 0.76
N CYS A 78 3.06 1.74 -0.45
CA CYS A 78 4.24 0.93 -0.80
C CYS A 78 5.50 1.80 -1.07
N SER A 79 6.02 2.52 -0.06
CA SER A 79 7.09 3.49 -0.33
C SER A 79 8.36 2.83 -0.88
N GLY A 80 8.84 3.30 -2.03
CA GLY A 80 10.03 2.78 -2.70
C GLY A 80 9.71 1.91 -3.92
N GLU A 81 8.45 1.51 -4.09
CA GLU A 81 7.97 0.81 -5.28
C GLU A 81 7.55 1.83 -6.35
N SER A 82 7.78 1.51 -7.63
CA SER A 82 7.46 2.38 -8.78
C SER A 82 6.61 1.73 -9.86
N ASP A 83 6.58 0.40 -9.90
CA ASP A 83 5.82 -0.36 -10.88
C ASP A 83 4.65 -1.02 -10.15
N TYR A 84 3.44 -0.66 -10.56
CA TYR A 84 2.20 -1.07 -9.88
C TYR A 84 1.31 -1.87 -10.82
N ASN A 85 0.54 -2.77 -10.22
CA ASN A 85 -0.50 -3.57 -10.82
C ASN A 85 -1.80 -3.35 -10.06
N GLU A 86 -2.92 -3.42 -10.77
CA GLU A 86 -4.26 -3.45 -10.16
C GLU A 86 -4.95 -4.79 -10.39
N TRP A 87 -5.71 -5.22 -9.38
CA TRP A 87 -6.50 -6.45 -9.41
C TRP A 87 -7.90 -6.22 -8.82
N PRO A 88 -8.96 -6.83 -9.37
CA PRO A 88 -10.31 -6.63 -8.87
C PRO A 88 -10.48 -7.22 -7.46
N ILE A 89 -11.10 -6.44 -6.58
CA ILE A 89 -11.63 -6.93 -5.30
C ILE A 89 -13.15 -6.86 -5.35
N LEU A 90 -13.82 -7.97 -5.04
CA LEU A 90 -15.27 -8.09 -5.19
C LEU A 90 -15.90 -8.49 -3.85
N SER A 91 -17.07 -7.93 -3.53
CA SER A 91 -17.86 -8.34 -2.37
C SER A 91 -18.46 -9.75 -2.51
N SER A 92 -18.39 -10.33 -3.71
CA SER A 92 -18.86 -11.68 -4.01
C SER A 92 -17.81 -12.77 -3.86
N GLY A 93 -16.58 -12.43 -3.48
CA GLY A 93 -15.44 -13.36 -3.38
C GLY A 93 -14.35 -13.08 -4.43
N ASP A 94 -13.46 -14.04 -4.65
CA ASP A 94 -12.31 -13.88 -5.54
C ASP A 94 -12.73 -13.63 -6.99
N TYR A 95 -11.96 -12.77 -7.68
CA TYR A 95 -12.12 -12.54 -9.10
C TYR A 95 -11.65 -13.75 -9.91
N ASP A 96 -12.47 -14.18 -10.87
CA ASP A 96 -12.28 -15.41 -11.65
C ASP A 96 -12.20 -15.17 -13.18
N GLY A 97 -12.07 -13.92 -13.59
CA GLY A 97 -12.08 -13.51 -15.01
C GLY A 97 -13.42 -12.97 -15.50
N GLY A 98 -14.46 -12.93 -14.64
CA GLY A 98 -15.76 -12.34 -14.93
C GLY A 98 -15.78 -10.80 -14.96
N SER A 99 -16.88 -10.20 -14.49
CA SER A 99 -16.97 -8.73 -14.38
C SER A 99 -16.12 -8.23 -13.21
N PRO A 100 -15.15 -7.31 -13.42
CA PRO A 100 -14.23 -6.86 -12.38
C PRO A 100 -14.85 -5.87 -11.37
N GLY A 101 -16.10 -5.44 -11.57
CA GLY A 101 -16.69 -4.39 -10.74
C GLY A 101 -15.88 -3.09 -10.76
N ALA A 102 -16.06 -2.25 -9.73
CA ALA A 102 -15.49 -0.90 -9.66
C ALA A 102 -14.24 -0.77 -8.78
N ASP A 103 -13.96 -1.77 -7.93
CA ASP A 103 -12.98 -1.66 -6.84
C ASP A 103 -11.73 -2.47 -7.16
N ARG A 104 -10.56 -1.97 -6.75
CA ARG A 104 -9.26 -2.58 -7.03
C ARG A 104 -8.38 -2.56 -5.81
N VAL A 105 -7.60 -3.62 -5.62
CA VAL A 105 -6.35 -3.52 -4.87
C VAL A 105 -5.23 -3.13 -5.84
N VAL A 106 -4.28 -2.32 -5.35
CA VAL A 106 -3.06 -1.97 -6.06
C VAL A 106 -1.88 -2.56 -5.31
N PHE A 107 -0.97 -3.20 -6.02
CA PHE A 107 0.24 -3.81 -5.47
C PHE A 107 1.40 -3.64 -6.46
N SER A 108 2.64 -3.70 -5.98
CA SER A 108 3.83 -3.60 -6.82
C SER A 108 4.18 -4.91 -7.53
N ASP A 109 5.08 -4.87 -8.50
CA ASP A 109 5.56 -6.07 -9.25
C ASP A 109 6.15 -7.19 -8.39
N ASN A 110 6.51 -6.91 -7.13
CA ASN A 110 6.99 -7.89 -6.15
C ASN A 110 5.92 -8.29 -5.10
N GLY A 111 4.66 -7.91 -5.33
CA GLY A 111 3.51 -8.28 -4.48
C GLY A 111 3.33 -7.42 -3.23
N VAL A 112 4.01 -6.27 -3.10
CA VAL A 112 3.83 -5.38 -1.94
C VAL A 112 2.56 -4.55 -2.13
N TYR A 113 1.67 -4.58 -1.15
CA TYR A 113 0.45 -3.77 -1.12
C TYR A 113 0.73 -2.27 -1.23
N CYS A 114 -0.02 -1.58 -2.08
CA CYS A 114 0.08 -0.15 -2.31
C CYS A 114 -1.17 0.64 -1.90
N ALA A 115 -2.38 0.19 -2.29
CA ALA A 115 -3.63 0.92 -2.01
C ALA A 115 -4.88 0.05 -2.28
N VAL A 116 -6.05 0.53 -1.85
CA VAL A 116 -7.36 0.13 -2.37
C VAL A 116 -8.06 1.34 -2.98
N ILE A 117 -8.51 1.19 -4.22
CA ILE A 117 -9.07 2.28 -5.01
C ILE A 117 -10.42 1.88 -5.62
N THR A 118 -11.23 2.87 -6.00
CA THR A 118 -12.53 2.62 -6.63
C THR A 118 -12.87 3.65 -7.70
N HIS A 119 -13.55 3.20 -8.75
CA HIS A 119 -14.21 4.11 -9.69
C HIS A 119 -15.44 4.78 -9.05
N THR A 120 -15.97 4.25 -7.95
CA THR A 120 -17.18 4.77 -7.32
C THR A 120 -16.95 6.16 -6.74
N GLY A 121 -17.66 7.15 -7.28
CA GLY A 121 -17.49 8.56 -6.88
C GLY A 121 -16.38 9.29 -7.63
N ALA A 122 -15.63 8.61 -8.49
CA ALA A 122 -14.71 9.22 -9.43
C ALA A 122 -15.44 9.71 -10.70
N SER A 123 -14.82 10.61 -11.46
CA SER A 123 -15.33 11.06 -12.75
C SER A 123 -14.73 10.25 -13.90
N GLY A 124 -15.55 9.90 -14.90
CA GLY A 124 -15.09 9.15 -16.07
C GLY A 124 -14.55 7.77 -15.68
N ASN A 125 -13.30 7.49 -16.08
CA ASN A 125 -12.61 6.23 -15.78
C ASN A 125 -11.52 6.41 -14.71
N ASN A 126 -11.54 7.52 -13.97
CA ASN A 126 -10.57 7.77 -12.91
C ASN A 126 -10.86 6.90 -11.69
N PHE A 127 -9.89 6.83 -10.80
CA PHE A 127 -10.04 6.27 -9.47
C PHE A 127 -9.98 7.33 -8.36
N VAL A 128 -10.58 6.98 -7.21
CA VAL A 128 -10.36 7.64 -5.92
C VAL A 128 -9.95 6.60 -4.88
N SER A 129 -9.20 7.01 -3.86
CA SER A 129 -8.86 6.14 -2.72
C SER A 129 -10.11 5.73 -1.95
N CYS A 130 -10.15 4.48 -1.51
CA CYS A 130 -11.20 4.01 -0.62
C CYS A 130 -10.99 4.56 0.80
N GLU A 131 -12.08 4.72 1.55
CA GLU A 131 -12.03 5.22 2.92
C GLU A 131 -11.42 4.17 3.86
N GLY A 132 -10.46 4.56 4.70
CA GLY A 132 -9.84 3.67 5.69
C GLY A 132 -8.56 2.96 5.21
N ASP A 133 -8.19 3.15 3.94
CA ASP A 133 -6.88 2.79 3.41
C ASP A 133 -5.73 3.53 4.13
#